data_AF-A0A5C7VXD4-F1
#
_entry.id   AF-A0A5C7VXD4-F1
#
_cell.length_a   1.000
_cell.length_b   1.000
_cell.length_c   1.000
_cell.angle_alpha   90.00
_cell.angle_beta   90.00
_cell.angle_gamma   90.00
#
_symmetry.space_group_name_H-M   'P 1'
#
loop_
_entity.id
_entity.type
_entity.pdbx_description
1 polymer ?
#
loop_
_entity_poly.entity_id
_entity_poly.type
_entity_poly.pdbx_seq_one_letter_code
_entity_poly.pdbx_strand_id
1 'polypeptide(L)'
;MSARMLVIHLSLQEGNLLLEALAELPFKSVFELIGKLNQQANELFAPGIAPQERQRFVFVEAELSLAIKALGNLPYHRVHALLSGLHQQIQAQLSNPHSFAASQEYAGL
;
A
#
# COMPACT_ATOMS: atom_id res chain seq x y z
N MET A 1 8.11 2.01 -20.14
CA MET A 1 7.94 0.90 -19.20
C MET A 1 6.70 1.22 -18.37
N SER A 2 5.57 0.57 -18.65
CA SER A 2 4.32 0.85 -17.93
C SER A 2 4.48 0.43 -16.48
N ALA A 3 4.45 1.40 -15.58
CA ALA A 3 4.62 1.14 -14.16
C ALA A 3 3.39 0.38 -13.65
N ARG A 4 3.58 -0.86 -13.20
CA ARG A 4 2.48 -1.68 -12.69
C ARG A 4 1.98 -1.08 -11.38
N MET A 5 0.68 -0.84 -11.30
CA MET A 5 0.02 -0.38 -10.08
C MET A 5 -0.50 -1.57 -9.28
N LEU A 6 -0.36 -1.49 -7.96
CA LEU A 6 -0.82 -2.47 -6.98
C LEU A 6 -1.65 -1.76 -5.93
N VAL A 7 -2.77 -2.38 -5.56
CA VAL A 7 -3.68 -1.87 -4.54
C VAL A 7 -3.43 -2.62 -3.24
N ILE A 8 -3.16 -1.90 -2.16
CA ILE A 8 -2.87 -2.47 -0.85
C ILE A 8 -3.83 -1.90 0.17
N HIS A 9 -4.49 -2.77 0.93
CA HIS A 9 -5.41 -2.40 1.99
C HIS A 9 -4.64 -2.28 3.30
N LEU A 10 -4.61 -1.06 3.85
CA LEU A 10 -3.92 -0.74 5.10
C LEU A 10 -4.88 -0.02 6.06
N SER A 11 -4.85 -0.42 7.32
CA SER A 11 -5.44 0.36 8.42
C SER A 11 -4.54 1.56 8.76
N LEU A 12 -5.04 2.47 9.60
CA LEU A 12 -4.25 3.62 10.04
C LEU A 12 -2.98 3.20 10.78
N GLN A 13 -3.06 2.14 11.61
CA GLN A 13 -1.89 1.63 12.34
C GLN A 13 -0.84 1.03 11.40
N GLU A 14 -1.26 0.24 10.41
CA GLU A 14 -0.37 -0.34 9.41
C GLU A 14 0.27 0.73 8.53
N GLY A 15 -0.50 1.76 8.15
CA GLY A 15 -0.01 2.93 7.41
C GLY A 15 1.04 3.71 8.19
N ASN A 16 0.81 3.97 9.48
CA ASN A 16 1.78 4.65 10.35
C ASN A 16 3.08 3.85 10.48
N LEU A 17 3.01 2.53 10.64
CA LEU A 17 4.19 1.67 10.71
C LEU A 17 5.00 1.70 9.41
N LEU A 18 4.32 1.73 8.27
CA LEU A 18 4.94 1.86 6.96
C LEU A 18 5.61 3.24 6.78
N LEU A 19 4.99 4.32 7.26
CA LEU A 19 5.59 5.65 7.28
C LEU A 19 6.81 5.74 8.20
N GLU A 20 6.76 5.12 9.39
CA GLU A 20 7.90 5.01 10.32
C GLU A 20 9.08 4.31 9.63
N ALA A 21 8.82 3.18 8.96
CA ALA A 21 9.85 2.46 8.21
C ALA A 21 10.46 3.30 7.08
N LEU A 22 9.64 4.03 6.34
CA LEU A 22 10.10 4.91 5.26
C LEU A 22 10.92 6.10 5.80
N ALA A 23 10.58 6.62 6.98
CA ALA A 23 11.28 7.73 7.61
C ALA A 23 12.74 7.41 8.00
N GLU A 24 13.07 6.14 8.22
CA GLU A 24 14.43 5.65 8.48
C GLU A 24 15.33 5.65 7.22
N LEU A 25 14.75 5.80 6.03
CA LEU A 25 15.49 5.84 4.77
C LEU A 25 15.91 7.28 4.40
N PRO A 26 16.93 7.44 3.53
CA PRO A 26 17.33 8.77 3.08
C PRO A 26 16.17 9.52 2.43
N PHE A 27 15.87 10.72 2.94
CA PHE A 27 14.72 11.54 2.55
C PHE A 27 14.49 11.65 1.04
N LYS A 28 15.56 11.83 0.25
CA LYS A 28 15.51 11.93 -1.22
C LYS A 28 14.84 10.74 -1.91
N SER A 29 14.86 9.56 -1.28
CA SER A 29 14.30 8.32 -1.83
C SER A 29 12.83 8.12 -1.47
N VAL A 30 12.36 8.76 -0.41
CA VAL A 30 11.04 8.49 0.20
C VAL A 30 10.09 9.68 0.18
N PHE A 31 10.57 10.91 -0.09
CA PHE A 31 9.75 12.11 0.06
C PHE A 31 8.48 12.08 -0.81
N GLU A 32 8.60 11.68 -2.08
CA GLU A 32 7.44 11.60 -2.99
C GLU A 32 6.46 10.54 -2.53
N LEU A 33 6.97 9.38 -2.10
CA LEU A 33 6.15 8.27 -1.61
C LEU A 33 5.41 8.65 -0.33
N ILE A 34 6.09 9.23 0.65
CA ILE A 34 5.49 9.69 1.90
C ILE A 34 4.44 10.77 1.62
N GLY A 35 4.74 11.74 0.74
CA GLY A 35 3.80 12.78 0.34
C GLY A 35 2.53 12.20 -0.28
N LYS A 36 2.68 11.27 -1.21
CA LYS A 36 1.57 10.54 -1.85
C LYS A 36 0.74 9.76 -0.84
N LEU A 37 1.39 9.00 0.06
CA LEU A 37 0.69 8.22 1.09
C LEU A 37 -0.08 9.10 2.06
N ASN A 38 0.50 10.23 2.48
CA ASN A 38 -0.20 11.18 3.33
C ASN A 38 -1.41 11.80 2.62
N GLN A 39 -1.28 12.13 1.33
CA GLN A 39 -2.43 12.61 0.56
C GLN A 39 -3.54 11.56 0.50
N GLN A 40 -3.20 10.31 0.16
CA GLN A 40 -4.17 9.22 0.14
C GLN A 40 -4.79 9.00 1.52
N ALA A 41 -4.00 9.04 2.60
CA ALA A 41 -4.51 8.87 3.96
C ALA A 41 -5.50 9.97 4.34
N ASN A 42 -5.23 11.23 4.00
CA ASN A 42 -6.15 12.34 4.25
C ASN A 42 -7.49 12.18 3.51
N GLU A 43 -7.47 11.64 2.29
CA GLU A 43 -8.68 11.38 1.50
C GLU A 43 -9.44 10.15 2.00
N LEU A 44 -8.72 9.08 2.36
CA LEU A 44 -9.29 7.78 2.74
C LEU A 44 -9.76 7.70 4.20
N PHE A 45 -9.13 8.47 5.10
CA PHE A 45 -9.49 8.53 6.52
C PHE A 45 -10.17 9.87 6.87
N ALA A 46 -11.08 10.31 6.02
CA ALA A 46 -11.96 11.45 6.30
C ALA A 46 -12.72 11.25 7.63
N PRO A 47 -13.13 12.34 8.31
CA PRO A 47 -13.81 12.24 9.60
C PRO A 47 -15.07 11.38 9.49
N GLY A 48 -15.08 10.26 10.24
CA GLY A 48 -16.16 9.27 10.23
C GLY A 48 -15.70 7.84 9.93
N ILE A 49 -14.49 7.65 9.39
CA ILE A 49 -13.90 6.33 9.15
C ILE A 49 -13.26 5.78 10.42
N ALA A 50 -13.51 4.50 10.72
CA ALA A 50 -12.93 3.87 11.90
C ALA A 50 -11.41 3.66 11.70
N PRO A 51 -10.55 3.94 12.69
CA PRO A 51 -9.09 3.74 12.57
C PRO A 51 -8.65 2.31 12.24
N GLN A 52 -9.53 1.34 12.53
CA GLN A 52 -9.31 -0.09 12.30
C GLN A 52 -9.71 -0.53 10.89
N GLU A 53 -10.45 0.32 10.17
CA GLU A 53 -10.91 0.03 8.82
C GLU A 53 -9.74 0.12 7.84
N ARG A 54 -9.57 -0.93 7.03
CA ARG A 54 -8.49 -0.97 6.04
C ARG A 54 -8.91 -0.24 4.78
N GLN A 55 -8.15 0.79 4.43
CA GLN A 55 -8.38 1.63 3.27
C GLN A 55 -7.48 1.25 2.10
N ARG A 56 -7.92 1.54 0.87
CA ARG A 56 -7.24 1.16 -0.37
C ARG A 56 -6.14 2.16 -0.77
N PHE A 57 -4.89 1.82 -0.49
CA PHE A 57 -3.72 2.57 -0.95
C PHE A 57 -3.25 2.08 -2.32
N VAL A 58 -2.73 2.99 -3.14
CA VAL A 58 -2.31 2.69 -4.52
C VAL A 58 -0.83 2.94 -4.65
N PHE A 59 -0.09 1.88 -4.89
CA PHE A 59 1.35 1.90 -5.05
C PHE A 59 1.75 1.57 -6.48
N VAL A 60 2.83 2.20 -6.94
CA VAL A 60 3.59 1.67 -8.06
C VAL A 60 4.48 0.53 -7.54
N GLU A 61 4.75 -0.47 -8.36
CA GLU A 61 5.61 -1.62 -7.99
C GLU A 61 6.95 -1.21 -7.35
N ALA A 62 7.62 -0.18 -7.90
CA ALA A 62 8.87 0.34 -7.35
C ALA A 62 8.70 0.95 -5.95
N GLU A 63 7.62 1.69 -5.73
CA GLU A 63 7.26 2.29 -4.43
C GLU A 63 6.95 1.20 -3.40
N LEU A 64 6.17 0.18 -3.80
CA LEU A 64 5.81 -0.92 -2.91
C LEU A 64 7.03 -1.75 -2.53
N SER A 65 7.93 -2.03 -3.49
CA SER A 65 9.20 -2.68 -3.22
C SER A 65 10.04 -1.89 -2.23
N LEU A 66 10.10 -0.55 -2.37
CA LEU A 66 10.80 0.30 -1.41
C LEU A 66 10.18 0.22 -0.02
N ALA A 67 8.85 0.27 0.08
CA ALA A 67 8.13 0.18 1.35
C ALA A 67 8.32 -1.17 2.05
N ILE A 68 8.29 -2.29 1.31
CA ILE A 68 8.54 -3.63 1.87
C ILE A 68 9.98 -3.75 2.36
N LYS A 69 10.97 -3.23 1.61
CA LYS A 69 12.36 -3.19 2.05
C LYS A 69 12.54 -2.36 3.32
N ALA A 70 11.87 -1.22 3.39
CA ALA A 70 11.88 -0.37 4.58
C ALA A 70 11.33 -1.11 5.80
N LEU A 71 10.15 -1.75 5.66
CA LEU A 71 9.53 -2.55 6.71
C LEU A 71 10.44 -3.70 7.17
N GLY A 72 11.19 -4.31 6.25
CA GLY A 72 12.16 -5.36 6.55
C GLY A 72 13.32 -4.93 7.46
N ASN A 73 13.58 -3.63 7.60
CA ASN A 73 14.61 -3.09 8.49
C ASN A 73 14.11 -2.88 9.93
N LEU A 74 12.80 -2.95 10.16
CA LEU A 74 12.22 -2.82 11.50
C LEU A 74 12.20 -4.16 12.25
N PRO A 75 12.07 -4.14 13.60
CA PRO A 75 12.01 -5.36 14.39
C PRO A 75 10.89 -6.31 13.96
N TYR A 76 11.25 -7.57 13.69
CA TYR A 76 10.36 -8.59 13.11
C TYR A 76 9.01 -8.75 13.84
N HIS A 77 9.00 -8.68 15.17
CA HIS A 77 7.79 -8.81 15.97
C HIS A 77 6.72 -7.76 15.61
N ARG A 78 7.10 -6.57 15.15
CA ARG A 78 6.15 -5.52 14.74
C ARG A 78 5.68 -5.68 13.29
N VAL A 79 6.57 -6.10 12.40
CA VAL A 79 6.32 -6.04 10.94
C VAL A 79 5.88 -7.35 10.32
N HIS A 80 6.10 -8.51 10.97
CA HIS A 80 5.84 -9.81 10.35
C HIS A 80 4.38 -9.99 9.91
N ALA A 81 3.42 -9.53 10.73
CA ALA A 81 1.99 -9.62 10.42
C ALA A 81 1.63 -8.77 9.20
N LEU A 82 2.14 -7.53 9.14
CA LEU A 82 1.94 -6.62 8.02
C LEU A 82 2.60 -7.18 6.75
N LEU A 83 3.87 -7.60 6.81
CA LEU A 83 4.60 -8.16 5.67
C LEU A 83 3.91 -9.42 5.11
N SER A 84 3.41 -10.30 5.98
CA SER A 84 2.63 -11.46 5.54
C SER A 84 1.36 -11.04 4.80
N GLY A 85 0.61 -10.08 5.35
CA GLY A 85 -0.59 -9.54 4.70
C GLY A 85 -0.29 -8.85 3.37
N LEU A 86 0.80 -8.09 3.28
CA LEU A 86 1.26 -7.48 2.03
C LEU A 86 1.58 -8.54 0.98
N HIS A 87 2.37 -9.57 1.34
CA HIS A 87 2.69 -10.65 0.42
C HIS A 87 1.44 -11.37 -0.10
N GLN A 88 0.45 -11.64 0.77
CA GLN A 88 -0.81 -12.25 0.34
C GLN A 88 -1.57 -11.35 -0.66
N GLN A 89 -1.68 -10.05 -0.38
CA GLN A 89 -2.36 -9.11 -1.27
C GLN A 89 -1.67 -8.96 -2.63
N ILE A 90 -0.33 -8.94 -2.62
CA ILE A 90 0.49 -8.85 -3.82
C ILE A 90 0.36 -10.13 -4.65
N GLN A 91 0.47 -11.29 -4.03
CA GLN A 91 0.33 -12.59 -4.69
C GLN A 91 -1.08 -12.78 -5.29
N ALA A 92 -2.13 -12.34 -4.59
CA ALA A 92 -3.49 -12.37 -5.12
C ALA A 92 -3.64 -11.53 -6.41
N GLN A 93 -3.00 -10.36 -6.48
CA GLN A 93 -3.02 -9.49 -7.66
C GLN A 93 -2.08 -9.96 -8.78
N LEU A 94 -0.98 -10.63 -8.44
CA LEU A 94 -0.06 -11.23 -9.40
C LEU A 94 -0.64 -12.49 -10.03
N SER A 95 -1.32 -13.31 -9.24
CA SER A 95 -1.92 -14.58 -9.65
C SER A 95 -3.25 -14.39 -10.38
N ASN A 96 -3.92 -13.24 -10.19
CA ASN A 96 -5.18 -12.91 -10.86
C ASN A 96 -5.04 -11.66 -11.75
N PRO A 97 -4.30 -11.74 -12.88
CA PRO A 97 -4.12 -10.62 -13.79
C PRO A 97 -5.40 -10.24 -14.59
N HIS A 98 -6.50 -10.99 -14.46
CA HIS A 98 -7.70 -10.87 -15.30
C HIS A 98 -8.91 -10.16 -14.68
N SER A 99 -8.88 -9.76 -13.40
CA SER A 99 -10.09 -9.22 -12.75
C SER A 99 -10.29 -7.70 -12.86
N PHE A 100 -9.34 -6.94 -13.42
CA PHE A 100 -9.52 -5.49 -13.65
C PHE A 100 -10.17 -5.13 -15.00
N ALA A 101 -10.30 -6.08 -15.93
CA ALA A 101 -10.95 -5.84 -17.23
C ALA A 101 -12.47 -6.08 -17.21
N ALA A 102 -12.97 -6.95 -16.33
CA ALA A 102 -14.35 -7.43 -16.38
C ALA A 102 -15.41 -6.43 -15.87
N SER A 103 -15.02 -5.34 -15.22
CA SER A 103 -15.96 -4.37 -14.66
C SER A 103 -16.39 -3.26 -15.63
N GLN A 104 -15.75 -3.13 -16.80
CA GLN A 104 -16.17 -2.16 -17.83
C GLN A 104 -17.06 -2.75 -18.93
N GLU A 105 -17.12 -4.07 -19.09
CA GLU A 105 -17.93 -4.70 -20.15
C GLU A 105 -19.40 -4.94 -19.77
N TYR A 106 -19.79 -4.81 -18.50
CA TYR A 106 -21.19 -5.00 -18.06
C TYR A 106 -22.00 -3.71 -17.86
N ALA A 107 -21.45 -2.53 -18.20
CA ALA A 107 -22.16 -1.25 -18.13
C ALA A 107 -22.74 -0.80 -19.49
N GLY A 108 -22.93 -1.73 -20.43
CA GLY A 108 -23.29 -1.42 -21.82
C GLY A 108 -24.24 -2.41 -22.49
N LEU A 109 -25.21 -2.97 -21.75
CA LEU A 109 -26.37 -3.66 -22.33
C LEU A 109 -27.67 -3.11 -21.74
#